data_AF-A0A2D5HM08-F1
#
_entry.id   AF-A0A2D5HM08-F1
#
_cell.length_a   1.000
_cell.length_b   1.000
_cell.length_c   1.000
_cell.angle_alpha   90.00
_cell.angle_beta   90.00
_cell.angle_gamma   90.00
#
_symmetry.space_group_name_H-M   'P 1'
#
loop_
_entity.id
_entity.type
_entity.pdbx_description
1 polymer ?
#
loop_
_entity_poly.entity_id
_entity_poly.type
_entity_poly.pdbx_seq_one_letter_code
_entity_poly.pdbx_strand_id
1 'polypeptide(L)'
;MKKKISIKVVADIICPWCFIGCNHLNKSILERKDIDFEIDWKTYYLNPSMPHLGISRKKYMKSKFGEQSNLIESQIIAIASDYNIKINLDKIEITPNTRKIHQIINFLKNEGQNKSYYLAFQFMKDYFIDGIDLRDEKYLLKTLTNFTLSQNISSLKNSKYFESFQQFVNFDFMSGVPIFIFNDKWTINGAQPPKVLETAIDIAAKD
;
A
#
# COMPACT_ATOMS: atom_id res chain seq x y z
N MET A 1 30.20 4.07 -5.74
CA MET A 1 29.13 3.35 -5.02
C MET A 1 27.83 4.10 -5.25
N LYS A 2 26.70 3.41 -5.49
CA LYS A 2 25.41 4.09 -5.60
C LYS A 2 25.04 4.71 -4.25
N LYS A 3 24.41 5.88 -4.27
CA LYS A 3 23.87 6.48 -3.05
C LYS A 3 22.73 5.62 -2.54
N LYS A 4 22.62 5.41 -1.24
CA LYS A 4 21.55 4.61 -0.66
C LYS A 4 20.52 5.52 0.01
N ILE A 5 19.25 5.33 -0.29
CA ILE A 5 18.14 6.06 0.34
C ILE A 5 17.15 5.07 0.91
N SER A 6 16.82 5.23 2.18
CA SER A 6 15.72 4.50 2.83
C SER A 6 14.41 5.26 2.68
N ILE A 7 13.33 4.55 2.39
CA ILE A 7 11.98 5.10 2.23
C ILE A 7 11.02 4.26 3.05
N LYS A 8 10.36 4.85 4.04
CA LYS A 8 9.22 4.22 4.70
C LYS A 8 7.94 4.67 4.01
N VAL A 9 7.13 3.71 3.56
CA VAL A 9 5.82 3.96 2.93
C VAL A 9 4.73 3.58 3.92
N VAL A 10 4.09 4.57 4.54
CA VAL A 10 2.95 4.36 5.44
C VAL A 10 1.67 4.38 4.62
N ALA A 11 0.98 3.24 4.53
CA ALA A 11 -0.16 3.11 3.64
C ALA A 11 -1.11 1.94 4.01
N ASP A 12 -2.32 2.00 3.45
CA ASP A 12 -3.28 0.89 3.48
C ASP A 12 -3.58 0.42 2.06
N ILE A 13 -3.71 -0.89 1.86
CA ILE A 13 -3.86 -1.53 0.54
C ILE A 13 -5.21 -1.21 -0.13
N ILE A 14 -6.23 -0.84 0.65
CA ILE A 14 -7.56 -0.40 0.15
C ILE A 14 -7.67 1.11 -0.05
N CYS A 15 -6.60 1.88 0.19
CA CYS A 15 -6.62 3.32 0.02
C CYS A 15 -6.29 3.71 -1.43
N PRO A 16 -7.22 4.32 -2.19
CA PRO A 16 -6.97 4.71 -3.57
C PRO A 16 -5.88 5.78 -3.67
N TRP A 17 -5.81 6.71 -2.72
CA TRP A 17 -4.72 7.70 -2.66
C TRP A 17 -3.36 7.05 -2.39
N CYS A 18 -3.31 6.00 -1.56
CA CYS A 18 -2.06 5.25 -1.40
C CYS A 18 -1.65 4.59 -2.71
N PHE A 19 -2.59 4.04 -3.47
CA PHE A 19 -2.29 3.42 -4.75
C PHE A 19 -1.73 4.44 -5.75
N ILE A 20 -2.35 5.62 -5.86
CA ILE A 20 -1.88 6.72 -6.70
C ILE A 20 -0.48 7.17 -6.25
N GLY A 21 -0.28 7.42 -4.95
CA GLY A 21 1.01 7.84 -4.41
C GLY A 21 2.12 6.81 -4.62
N CYS A 22 1.85 5.51 -4.45
CA CYS A 22 2.82 4.46 -4.72
C CYS A 22 3.17 4.38 -6.22
N ASN A 23 2.22 4.62 -7.13
CA ASN A 23 2.53 4.75 -8.56
C ASN A 23 3.46 5.95 -8.81
N HIS A 24 3.20 7.11 -8.19
CA HIS A 24 4.07 8.27 -8.30
C HIS A 24 5.47 8.00 -7.74
N LEU A 25 5.58 7.31 -6.60
CA LEU A 25 6.85 6.89 -6.04
C LEU A 25 7.60 5.96 -7.00
N ASN A 26 6.93 4.92 -7.50
CA ASN A 26 7.51 3.95 -8.44
C ASN A 26 8.04 4.64 -9.70
N LYS A 27 7.29 5.60 -10.25
CA LYS A 27 7.77 6.42 -11.36
C LYS A 27 9.01 7.23 -10.98
N SER A 28 8.98 7.88 -9.81
CA SER A 28 10.07 8.75 -9.34
C SER A 28 11.38 7.99 -9.08
N ILE A 29 11.32 6.75 -8.57
CA ILE A 29 12.52 5.94 -8.31
C ILE A 29 13.09 5.33 -9.60
N LEU A 30 12.26 5.01 -10.59
CA LEU A 30 12.69 4.43 -11.87
C LEU A 30 13.61 5.39 -12.66
N GLU A 31 13.40 6.69 -12.53
CA GLU A 31 14.22 7.73 -13.18
C GLU A 31 15.61 7.92 -12.52
N ARG A 32 15.86 7.35 -11.33
CA ARG A 32 17.08 7.55 -10.52
C ARG A 32 17.94 6.29 -10.40
N LYS A 33 18.52 5.88 -11.53
CA LYS A 33 19.28 4.62 -11.64
C LYS A 33 20.59 4.61 -10.83
N ASP A 34 21.09 5.78 -10.45
CA ASP A 34 22.30 5.99 -9.65
C ASP A 34 22.08 5.87 -8.14
N ILE A 35 20.83 5.74 -7.70
CA ILE A 35 20.43 5.55 -6.30
C ILE A 35 19.98 4.10 -6.08
N ASP A 36 20.37 3.54 -4.94
CA ASP A 36 19.87 2.28 -4.39
C ASP A 36 18.80 2.59 -3.34
N PHE A 37 17.57 2.12 -3.57
CA PHE A 37 16.42 2.41 -2.71
C PHE A 37 16.10 1.22 -1.81
N GLU A 38 16.03 1.46 -0.51
CA GLU A 38 15.50 0.53 0.49
C GLU A 38 14.13 1.01 0.94
N ILE A 39 13.07 0.35 0.47
CA ILE A 39 11.69 0.74 0.66
C ILE A 39 11.02 -0.24 1.63
N ASP A 40 10.60 0.27 2.78
CA ASP A 40 9.90 -0.53 3.80
C ASP A 40 8.43 -0.13 3.89
N TRP A 41 7.56 -1.13 3.81
CA TRP A 41 6.12 -0.96 3.99
C TRP A 41 5.76 -0.83 5.48
N LYS A 42 5.09 0.26 5.82
CA LYS A 42 4.53 0.51 7.15
C LYS A 42 3.01 0.43 7.06
N THR A 43 2.44 -0.55 7.75
CA THR A 43 1.01 -0.79 7.79
C THR A 43 0.26 0.38 8.41
N TYR A 44 -0.76 0.86 7.71
CA TYR A 44 -1.83 1.71 8.24
C TYR A 44 -3.18 0.99 8.05
N TYR A 45 -4.10 1.19 8.99
CA TYR A 45 -5.47 0.65 8.91
C TYR A 45 -6.46 1.80 8.75
N LEU A 46 -7.01 2.00 7.55
CA LEU A 46 -8.03 3.02 7.27
C LEU A 46 -9.35 2.75 8.00
N ASN A 47 -9.66 1.48 8.26
CA ASN A 47 -10.84 1.09 9.02
C ASN A 47 -10.48 -0.04 9.99
N PRO A 48 -9.93 0.28 11.17
CA PRO A 48 -9.63 -0.72 12.20
C PRO A 48 -10.88 -1.48 12.65
N SER A 49 -12.07 -0.89 12.55
CA SER A 49 -13.34 -1.55 12.90
C SER A 49 -13.94 -2.40 11.77
N MET A 50 -13.26 -2.57 10.63
CA MET A 50 -13.79 -3.37 9.51
C MET A 50 -14.12 -4.81 9.97
N PRO A 51 -15.33 -5.35 9.70
CA PRO A 51 -15.66 -6.75 10.00
C PRO A 51 -14.69 -7.71 9.30
N HIS A 52 -14.48 -8.91 9.88
CA HIS A 52 -13.51 -9.89 9.36
C HIS A 52 -13.69 -10.18 7.86
N LEU A 53 -14.93 -10.36 7.40
CA LEU A 53 -15.26 -10.64 6.00
C LEU A 53 -15.35 -9.38 5.12
N GLY A 54 -15.00 -8.20 5.64
CA GLY A 54 -15.24 -6.93 4.98
C GLY A 54 -16.72 -6.62 4.82
N ILE A 55 -17.02 -5.62 4.00
CA ILE A 55 -18.40 -5.25 3.62
C ILE A 55 -18.45 -4.88 2.14
N SER A 56 -19.65 -4.88 1.55
CA SER A 56 -19.87 -4.32 0.20
C SER A 56 -19.22 -2.96 0.07
N ARG A 57 -18.49 -2.73 -1.03
CA ARG A 57 -17.82 -1.45 -1.28
C ARG A 57 -18.82 -0.30 -1.35
N LYS A 58 -19.97 -0.48 -2.00
CA LYS A 58 -21.05 0.52 -2.00
C LYS A 58 -21.50 0.88 -0.59
N LYS A 59 -21.65 -0.11 0.30
CA LYS A 59 -22.00 0.12 1.71
C LYS A 59 -20.88 0.86 2.45
N TYR A 60 -19.62 0.46 2.24
CA TYR A 60 -18.46 1.13 2.82
C TYR A 60 -18.39 2.60 2.43
N MET A 61 -18.47 2.90 1.14
CA MET A 61 -18.39 4.27 0.62
C MET A 61 -19.56 5.13 1.09
N LYS A 62 -20.79 4.60 1.06
CA LYS A 62 -21.96 5.33 1.59
C LYS A 62 -21.84 5.59 3.10
N SER A 63 -21.32 4.63 3.87
CA SER A 63 -21.13 4.82 5.32
C SER A 63 -20.06 5.86 5.66
N LYS A 64 -19.04 5.99 4.80
CA LYS A 64 -17.90 6.88 5.04
C LYS A 64 -18.13 8.30 4.50
N PHE A 65 -18.79 8.42 3.35
CA PHE A 65 -18.89 9.68 2.60
C PHE A 65 -20.33 10.11 2.31
N GLY A 66 -21.33 9.32 2.70
CA GLY A 66 -22.73 9.63 2.46
C GLY A 66 -23.03 9.80 0.97
N GLU A 67 -23.77 10.87 0.64
CA GLU A 67 -24.19 11.18 -0.74
C GLU A 67 -23.03 11.60 -1.64
N GLN A 68 -21.90 12.02 -1.05
CA GLN A 68 -20.72 12.45 -1.82
C GLN A 68 -19.88 11.27 -2.34
N SER A 69 -20.25 10.02 -2.03
CA SER A 69 -19.45 8.84 -2.39
C SER A 69 -19.10 8.79 -3.88
N ASN A 70 -20.09 9.02 -4.75
CA ASN A 70 -19.90 8.94 -6.20
C ASN A 70 -18.98 10.06 -6.70
N LEU A 71 -19.16 11.29 -6.19
CA LEU A 71 -18.33 12.43 -6.55
C LEU A 71 -16.86 12.17 -6.18
N ILE A 72 -16.60 11.66 -4.97
CA ILE A 72 -15.26 11.34 -4.50
C ILE A 72 -14.62 10.23 -5.36
N GLU A 73 -15.38 9.19 -5.70
CA GLU A 73 -14.88 8.12 -6.58
C GLU A 73 -14.57 8.62 -7.99
N SER A 74 -15.41 9.47 -8.56
CA SER A 74 -15.14 10.11 -9.85
C SER A 74 -13.89 10.99 -9.82
N GLN A 75 -13.68 11.76 -8.75
CA GLN A 75 -12.47 12.59 -8.57
C GLN A 75 -11.20 11.73 -8.47
N ILE A 76 -11.26 10.62 -7.74
CA ILE A 76 -10.14 9.66 -7.64
C ILE A 76 -9.78 9.12 -9.03
N ILE A 77 -10.77 8.72 -9.82
CA ILE A 77 -10.56 8.18 -11.17
C ILE A 77 -9.98 9.26 -12.09
N ALA A 78 -10.52 10.48 -12.04
CA ALA A 78 -10.03 11.60 -12.85
C ALA A 78 -8.54 11.90 -12.55
N ILE A 79 -8.19 12.04 -11.27
CA ILE A 79 -6.80 12.31 -10.87
C ILE A 79 -5.88 11.16 -11.23
N ALA A 80 -6.31 9.90 -11.04
CA ALA A 80 -5.51 8.75 -11.47
C ALA A 80 -5.25 8.77 -12.99
N SER A 81 -6.27 9.14 -13.78
CA SER A 81 -6.19 9.23 -15.23
C SER A 81 -5.21 10.30 -15.70
N ASP A 82 -5.11 11.45 -15.03
CA ASP A 82 -4.13 12.50 -15.37
C ASP A 82 -2.67 11.99 -15.33
N TYR A 83 -2.42 10.93 -14.55
CA TYR A 83 -1.12 10.28 -14.43
C TYR A 83 -1.03 8.92 -15.14
N ASN A 84 -2.00 8.58 -15.99
CA ASN A 84 -2.12 7.28 -16.68
C ASN A 84 -2.18 6.08 -15.73
N ILE A 85 -2.75 6.28 -14.53
CA ILE A 85 -2.96 5.23 -13.54
C ILE A 85 -4.38 4.68 -13.72
N LYS A 86 -4.48 3.40 -14.11
CA LYS A 86 -5.77 2.73 -14.26
C LYS A 86 -6.36 2.38 -12.89
N ILE A 87 -7.63 2.73 -12.69
CA ILE A 87 -8.43 2.30 -11.53
C ILE A 87 -9.83 1.90 -12.04
N ASN A 88 -10.26 0.68 -11.73
CA ASN A 88 -11.54 0.11 -12.11
C ASN A 88 -12.40 -0.12 -10.85
N LEU A 89 -12.92 0.97 -10.25
CA LEU A 89 -13.70 0.86 -9.01
C LEU A 89 -14.95 -0.01 -9.15
N ASP A 90 -15.56 -0.06 -10.35
CA ASP A 90 -16.74 -0.88 -10.64
C ASP A 90 -16.49 -2.39 -10.55
N LYS A 91 -15.23 -2.84 -10.68
CA LYS A 91 -14.88 -4.25 -10.49
C LYS A 91 -14.80 -4.65 -9.02
N ILE A 92 -14.82 -3.69 -8.11
CA ILE A 92 -14.56 -3.93 -6.69
C ILE A 92 -15.88 -4.09 -5.94
N GLU A 93 -16.27 -5.33 -5.70
CA GLU A 93 -17.53 -5.63 -5.00
C GLU A 93 -17.42 -5.43 -3.48
N ILE A 94 -16.26 -5.76 -2.90
CA ILE A 94 -16.03 -5.81 -1.46
C ILE A 94 -14.86 -4.92 -1.06
N THR A 95 -15.02 -4.22 0.06
CA THR A 95 -13.90 -3.61 0.79
C THR A 95 -13.47 -4.58 1.91
N PRO A 96 -12.30 -5.25 1.79
CA PRO A 96 -11.87 -6.27 2.74
C PRO A 96 -11.40 -5.66 4.06
N ASN A 97 -11.34 -6.49 5.10
CA ASN A 97 -10.50 -6.19 6.25
C ASN A 97 -9.03 -6.40 5.86
N THR A 98 -8.18 -5.39 6.09
CA THR A 98 -6.80 -5.41 5.62
C THR A 98 -5.80 -5.99 6.61
N ARG A 99 -6.22 -6.38 7.83
CA ARG A 99 -5.32 -6.93 8.87
C ARG A 99 -4.53 -8.14 8.39
N LYS A 100 -5.21 -9.16 7.89
CA LYS A 100 -4.57 -10.40 7.42
C LYS A 100 -3.67 -10.14 6.22
N ILE A 101 -4.09 -9.26 5.31
CA ILE A 101 -3.31 -8.86 4.14
C ILE A 101 -2.02 -8.16 4.58
N HIS A 102 -2.10 -7.24 5.54
CA HIS A 102 -0.93 -6.56 6.11
C HIS A 102 -0.01 -7.50 6.88
N GLN A 103 -0.55 -8.50 7.60
CA GLN A 103 0.28 -9.53 8.22
C GLN A 103 1.06 -10.32 7.16
N ILE A 104 0.42 -10.72 6.06
CA ILE A 104 1.08 -11.40 4.93
C ILE A 104 2.20 -10.52 4.34
N ILE A 105 1.94 -9.23 4.14
CA ILE A 105 2.96 -8.28 3.67
C ILE A 105 4.13 -8.18 4.67
N ASN A 106 3.81 -8.09 5.96
CA ASN A 106 4.79 -7.92 7.03
C ASN A 106 5.67 -9.16 7.22
N PHE A 107 5.22 -10.34 6.79
CA PHE A 107 6.05 -11.55 6.77
C PHE A 107 7.32 -11.35 5.92
N LEU A 108 7.25 -10.56 4.85
CA LEU A 108 8.38 -10.32 3.96
C LEU A 108 9.37 -9.26 4.45
N LYS A 109 9.11 -8.58 5.58
CA LYS A 109 9.94 -7.45 6.06
C LYS A 109 11.42 -7.81 6.21
N ASN A 110 11.71 -9.05 6.57
CA ASN A 110 13.09 -9.52 6.78
C ASN A 110 13.60 -10.45 5.66
N GLU A 111 12.80 -10.72 4.62
CA GLU A 111 13.14 -11.73 3.59
C GLU A 111 13.78 -11.14 2.32
N GLY A 112 14.09 -9.83 2.31
CA GLY A 112 14.86 -9.16 1.26
C GLY A 112 14.45 -7.70 0.99
N GLN A 113 15.33 -6.96 0.31
CA GLN A 113 15.13 -5.54 0.00
C GLN A 113 13.80 -5.33 -0.76
N ASN A 114 12.97 -4.42 -0.26
CA ASN A 114 11.74 -3.92 -0.87
C ASN A 114 10.60 -4.94 -1.06
N LYS A 115 10.78 -6.20 -0.65
CA LYS A 115 9.81 -7.27 -0.92
C LYS A 115 8.43 -7.01 -0.31
N SER A 116 8.39 -6.51 0.93
CA SER A 116 7.13 -6.14 1.58
C SER A 116 6.40 -5.06 0.79
N TYR A 117 7.12 -4.02 0.35
CA TYR A 117 6.57 -2.96 -0.50
C TYR A 117 6.06 -3.47 -1.84
N TYR A 118 6.84 -4.30 -2.55
CA TYR A 118 6.42 -4.81 -3.86
C TYR A 118 5.22 -5.75 -3.77
N LEU A 119 5.13 -6.58 -2.74
CA LEU A 119 3.93 -7.40 -2.51
C LEU A 119 2.71 -6.53 -2.19
N ALA A 120 2.88 -5.50 -1.35
CA ALA A 120 1.81 -4.56 -1.05
C ALA A 120 1.31 -3.86 -2.33
N PHE A 121 2.24 -3.36 -3.16
CA PHE A 121 1.90 -2.71 -4.41
C PHE A 121 1.24 -3.67 -5.42
N GLN A 122 1.67 -4.93 -5.46
CA GLN A 122 1.03 -5.96 -6.27
C GLN A 122 -0.44 -6.15 -5.84
N PHE A 123 -0.71 -6.35 -4.54
CA PHE A 123 -2.08 -6.45 -4.05
C PHE A 123 -2.92 -5.20 -4.32
N MET A 124 -2.35 -4.00 -4.25
CA MET A 124 -3.06 -2.78 -4.63
C MET A 124 -3.44 -2.79 -6.11
N LYS A 125 -2.56 -3.23 -7.01
CA LYS A 125 -2.90 -3.39 -8.43
C LYS A 125 -4.01 -4.42 -8.62
N ASP A 126 -3.89 -5.58 -8.00
CA ASP A 126 -4.88 -6.65 -8.12
C ASP A 126 -6.26 -6.19 -7.64
N TYR A 127 -6.30 -5.40 -6.55
CA TYR A 127 -7.53 -4.81 -6.04
C TYR A 127 -8.08 -3.70 -6.95
N PHE A 128 -7.29 -2.68 -7.27
CA PHE A 128 -7.78 -1.47 -7.94
C PHE A 128 -7.90 -1.60 -9.45
N ILE A 129 -7.10 -2.44 -10.11
CA ILE A 129 -7.13 -2.64 -11.56
C ILE A 129 -7.99 -3.86 -11.88
N ASP A 130 -7.76 -4.98 -11.20
CA ASP A 130 -8.36 -6.25 -11.59
C ASP A 130 -9.63 -6.58 -10.78
N GLY A 131 -9.87 -5.88 -9.67
CA GLY A 131 -11.04 -6.11 -8.82
C GLY A 131 -10.94 -7.40 -8.01
N ILE A 132 -9.73 -7.92 -7.82
CA ILE A 132 -9.52 -9.18 -7.10
C ILE A 132 -9.97 -9.04 -5.64
N ASP A 133 -10.77 -9.99 -5.19
CA ASP A 133 -11.19 -10.09 -3.80
C ASP A 133 -10.03 -10.58 -2.92
N LEU A 134 -9.38 -9.64 -2.25
CA LEU A 134 -8.26 -9.92 -1.34
C LEU A 134 -8.67 -10.58 -0.02
N ARG A 135 -9.91 -11.09 0.11
CA ARG A 135 -10.28 -12.02 1.18
C ARG A 135 -9.91 -13.47 0.85
N ASP A 136 -9.65 -13.79 -0.43
CA ASP A 136 -9.25 -15.13 -0.84
C ASP A 136 -7.83 -15.43 -0.37
N GLU A 137 -7.75 -16.17 0.73
CA GLU A 137 -6.48 -16.60 1.32
C GLU A 137 -5.63 -17.46 0.36
N LYS A 138 -6.24 -18.29 -0.49
CA LYS A 138 -5.48 -19.08 -1.47
C LYS A 138 -4.79 -18.16 -2.47
N TYR A 139 -5.48 -17.12 -2.91
CA TYR A 139 -4.92 -16.09 -3.77
C TYR A 139 -3.78 -15.32 -3.08
N LEU A 140 -3.99 -14.85 -1.85
CA LEU A 140 -2.96 -14.10 -1.10
C LEU A 140 -1.70 -14.94 -0.91
N LEU A 141 -1.84 -16.20 -0.49
CA LEU A 141 -0.70 -17.11 -0.28
C LEU A 141 0.00 -17.47 -1.60
N LYS A 142 -0.75 -17.69 -2.69
CA LYS A 142 -0.16 -17.92 -4.02
C LYS A 142 0.59 -16.69 -4.54
N THR A 143 0.14 -15.49 -4.21
CA THR A 143 0.85 -14.27 -4.60
C THR A 143 2.12 -14.10 -3.78
N LEU A 144 2.06 -14.37 -2.47
CA LEU A 144 3.21 -14.37 -1.56
C LEU A 144 4.35 -15.27 -2.06
N THR A 145 4.05 -16.47 -2.60
CA THR A 145 5.08 -17.41 -3.09
C THR A 145 5.94 -16.83 -4.22
N ASN A 146 5.48 -15.80 -4.93
CA ASN A 146 6.27 -15.15 -5.97
C ASN A 146 7.35 -14.22 -5.40
N PHE A 147 7.26 -13.86 -4.12
CA PHE A 147 8.18 -12.92 -3.46
C PHE A 147 9.10 -13.61 -2.45
N THR A 148 8.84 -14.87 -2.10
CA THR A 148 9.69 -15.64 -1.19
C THR A 148 9.91 -17.07 -1.65
N LEU A 149 11.14 -17.55 -1.42
CA LEU A 149 11.52 -18.95 -1.59
C LEU A 149 11.33 -19.75 -0.29
N SER A 150 10.81 -19.12 0.77
CA SER A 150 10.76 -19.76 2.08
C SER A 150 9.77 -20.92 2.07
N GLN A 151 10.26 -22.11 2.42
CA GLN A 151 9.41 -23.30 2.63
C GLN A 151 8.43 -23.09 3.81
N ASN A 152 8.64 -22.02 4.59
CA ASN A 152 7.84 -21.56 5.72
C ASN A 152 6.46 -20.97 5.35
N ILE A 153 6.07 -20.90 4.07
CA ILE A 153 4.66 -20.59 3.74
C ILE A 153 3.71 -21.66 4.32
N SER A 154 4.19 -22.88 4.46
CA SER A 154 3.48 -23.95 5.17
C SER A 154 3.35 -23.69 6.68
N SER A 155 4.35 -23.09 7.32
CA SER A 155 4.27 -22.68 8.73
C SER A 155 3.36 -21.47 8.90
N LEU A 156 3.29 -20.55 7.93
CA LEU A 156 2.31 -19.45 7.91
C LEU A 156 0.86 -19.95 8.02
N LYS A 157 0.49 -21.01 7.28
CA LYS A 157 -0.85 -21.63 7.34
C LYS A 157 -1.22 -22.16 8.72
N ASN A 158 -0.24 -22.62 9.50
CA ASN A 158 -0.42 -23.22 10.82
C ASN A 158 -0.02 -22.29 11.98
N SER A 159 0.49 -21.10 11.68
CA SER A 159 1.06 -20.21 12.68
C SER A 159 0.00 -19.29 13.26
N LYS A 160 0.07 -19.10 14.59
CA LYS A 160 -0.57 -18.00 15.31
C LYS A 160 -0.14 -16.61 14.81
N TYR A 161 0.73 -16.51 13.80
CA TYR A 161 1.19 -15.25 13.23
C TYR A 161 0.04 -14.43 12.67
N PHE A 162 -0.90 -15.06 11.95
CA PHE A 162 -2.10 -14.37 11.45
C PHE A 162 -3.13 -14.08 12.53
N GLU A 163 -3.06 -14.77 13.67
CA GLU A 163 -3.88 -14.49 14.85
C GLU A 163 -3.23 -13.44 15.76
N SER A 164 -1.94 -13.17 15.58
CA SER A 164 -1.19 -12.26 16.43
C SER A 164 -1.63 -10.82 16.19
N PHE A 165 -1.90 -10.12 17.27
CA PHE A 165 -2.21 -8.70 17.23
C PHE A 165 -0.97 -7.93 16.78
N GLN A 166 -1.02 -7.36 15.58
CA GLN A 166 0.00 -6.38 15.19
C GLN A 166 -0.34 -5.06 15.85
N GLN A 167 0.61 -4.54 16.62
CA GLN A 167 0.49 -3.23 17.24
C GLN A 167 0.23 -2.21 16.14
N PHE A 168 -0.94 -1.57 16.23
CA PHE A 168 -1.23 -0.41 15.41
C PHE A 168 -0.21 0.66 15.77
N VAL A 169 0.67 0.99 14.83
CA VAL A 169 1.49 2.19 14.97
C VAL A 169 0.51 3.33 14.79
N ASN A 170 0.12 3.93 15.92
CA ASN A 170 -0.83 5.00 15.87
C ASN A 170 -0.11 6.23 15.32
N PHE A 171 -0.49 6.60 14.10
CA PHE A 171 -0.03 7.80 13.44
C PHE A 171 -0.95 8.97 13.82
N ASP A 172 -1.27 9.10 15.12
CA ASP A 172 -2.23 10.09 15.68
C ASP A 172 -1.91 11.54 15.28
N PHE A 173 -0.66 11.84 14.96
CA PHE A 173 -0.22 13.16 14.51
C PHE A 173 -0.38 13.39 12.99
N MET A 174 -0.83 12.39 12.23
CA MET A 174 -0.85 12.41 10.77
C MET A 174 -2.28 12.50 10.22
N SER A 175 -2.51 13.46 9.33
CA SER A 175 -3.84 13.75 8.75
C SER A 175 -4.28 12.79 7.64
N GLY A 176 -3.67 11.61 7.51
CA GLY A 176 -4.03 10.60 6.51
C GLY A 176 -2.83 9.94 5.82
N VAL A 177 -3.11 9.01 4.92
CA VAL A 177 -2.13 8.23 4.14
C VAL A 177 -2.36 8.41 2.62
N PRO A 178 -1.35 8.22 1.74
CA PRO A 178 -0.01 7.67 2.00
C PRO A 178 0.94 8.69 2.62
N ILE A 179 2.00 8.19 3.26
CA ILE A 179 3.11 9.01 3.73
C ILE A 179 4.41 8.36 3.31
N PHE A 180 5.32 9.19 2.81
CA PHE A 180 6.65 8.78 2.38
C PHE A 180 7.68 9.46 3.28
N ILE A 181 8.50 8.67 3.97
CA ILE A 181 9.55 9.17 4.86
C ILE A 181 10.90 8.76 4.28
N PHE A 182 11.67 9.72 3.80
CA PHE A 182 13.00 9.49 3.21
C PHE A 182 14.08 9.71 4.27
N ASN A 183 14.98 8.74 4.42
CA ASN A 183 16.08 8.76 5.41
C ASN A 183 15.64 9.14 6.83
N ASP A 184 14.43 8.71 7.23
CA ASP A 184 13.83 8.99 8.55
C ASP A 184 13.70 10.47 8.92
N LYS A 185 13.78 11.36 7.94
CA LYS A 185 13.86 12.81 8.15
C LYS A 185 12.91 13.60 7.27
N TRP A 186 12.85 13.28 5.97
CA TRP A 186 12.06 14.05 5.01
C TRP A 186 10.70 13.38 4.82
N THR A 187 9.63 14.04 5.26
CA THR A 187 8.27 13.48 5.21
C THR A 187 7.43 14.18 4.15
N ILE A 188 6.82 13.38 3.26
CA ILE A 188 5.83 13.82 2.29
C ILE A 188 4.49 13.17 2.63
N ASN A 189 3.47 14.00 2.85
CA ASN A 189 2.10 13.57 3.15
C ASN A 189 1.22 13.62 1.91
N GLY A 190 0.44 12.57 1.70
CA GLY A 190 -0.53 12.44 0.62
C GLY A 190 0.07 11.97 -0.71
N ALA A 191 -0.81 11.75 -1.68
CA ALA A 191 -0.48 11.32 -3.04
C ALA A 191 0.05 12.48 -3.90
N GLN A 192 1.14 13.12 -3.44
CA GLN A 192 1.72 14.26 -4.13
C GLN A 192 2.17 13.91 -5.56
N PRO A 193 2.19 14.87 -6.49
CA PRO A 193 2.69 14.65 -7.85
C PRO A 193 4.12 14.09 -7.85
N PRO A 194 4.52 13.31 -8.87
CA PRO A 194 5.87 12.74 -8.97
C PRO A 194 6.99 13.77 -8.74
N LYS A 195 6.82 15.01 -9.23
CA LYS A 195 7.82 16.06 -9.08
C LYS A 195 8.16 16.42 -7.63
N VAL A 196 7.20 16.29 -6.72
CA VAL A 196 7.42 16.53 -5.28
C VAL A 196 8.24 15.40 -4.67
N LEU A 197 7.91 14.14 -4.99
CA LEU A 197 8.66 12.97 -4.54
C LEU A 197 10.09 12.97 -5.12
N GLU A 198 10.23 13.32 -6.39
CA GLU A 198 11.50 13.55 -7.05
C GLU A 198 12.38 14.53 -6.26
N THR A 199 11.83 15.70 -5.93
CA THR A 199 12.54 16.74 -5.19
C THR A 199 12.96 16.23 -3.79
N ALA A 200 12.07 15.52 -3.10
CA ALA A 200 12.38 14.92 -1.80
C ALA A 200 13.51 13.89 -1.88
N ILE A 201 13.52 13.05 -2.93
CA ILE A 201 14.61 12.10 -3.18
C ILE A 201 15.93 12.83 -3.44
N ASP A 202 15.91 13.89 -4.26
CA ASP A 202 17.13 14.64 -4.60
C ASP A 202 17.71 15.38 -3.38
N ILE A 203 16.86 15.83 -2.46
CA ILE A 203 17.26 16.38 -1.16
C ILE A 203 17.86 15.28 -0.29
N ALA A 204 17.16 14.15 -0.14
CA ALA A 204 17.63 13.02 0.68
C ALA A 204 18.94 12.40 0.16
N ALA A 205 19.22 12.50 -1.15
CA ALA A 205 20.46 12.04 -1.77
C ALA A 205 21.69 12.90 -1.42
N LYS A 206 21.49 14.12 -0.91
CA LYS A 206 22.57 15.07 -0.55
C LYS A 206 22.87 15.09 0.94
N ASP A 207 21.97 14.51 1.73
CA ASP A 207 22.09 14.33 3.18
C ASP A 207 22.96 13.11 3.50
#